data_AF-A0A936WUN9-F1
#
_entry.id   AF-A0A936WUN9-F1
#
_cell.length_a   1.000
_cell.length_b   1.000
_cell.length_c   1.000
_cell.angle_alpha   90.00
_cell.angle_beta   90.00
_cell.angle_gamma   90.00
#
_symmetry.space_group_name_H-M   'P 1'
#
loop_
_entity.id
_entity.type
_entity.pdbx_description
1 polymer ?
#
loop_
_entity_poly.entity_id
_entity_poly.type
_entity_poly.pdbx_seq_one_letter_code
_entity_poly.pdbx_strand_id
1 'polypeptide(L)'
;MATFIIDTAGRYDSYGVTGENGGMDASQRLYSLKQINLYTKADYLKNGPANAKPVKTVNFEYTHELCTNVPNSSGNAGKLTLKKIWFSYNKNDKGKQNPYIFDYNISDTTNPSYNHKSYDRWGNYKDPSKNPGPTTGAMTNMDYPYALQIGDVSPSNNQWDSAQAAKAVSFWNLSQIELPSGGKIKVSYESDDYAYVQNKRAMQFFSIIGFGNSSTAATGNFNLYSVAGDNNYIFIKVTDPAASKEEVLRKYLEGVSKLYFKVAVKMPNDKWGQGYEMVPCYADIISYGVIGNPGDKKIWIQVKPIKDNENPIATSAIQFLRLNLPSKAFPYSEPGDQLSVKSLMGMLASVSPNLIQTLKGYEAYARKKGLCKVVLAGQSFVRLNNPIYKKLGGGLRVKQVTIEDNWDVMTGAQMKKTTYGQQYDYTTTTMVNGVATRISSGVATYEPSLGNDENPFHIPFRLYTESEGIRAPTNYMYAEEPFAETFFPSPMVGYSKVAVQTINKTKKIGSRL
;
A
#
# COMPACT_ATOMS: atom_id res chain seq x y z
N MET A 1 32.80 -1.20 -34.47
CA MET A 1 32.60 -2.38 -33.59
C MET A 1 32.62 -1.89 -32.15
N ALA A 2 31.83 -2.50 -31.26
CA ALA A 2 31.85 -2.17 -29.84
C ALA A 2 32.12 -3.44 -29.01
N THR A 3 32.88 -3.31 -27.92
CA THR A 3 33.08 -4.40 -26.95
C THR A 3 32.63 -3.93 -25.57
N PHE A 4 32.07 -4.87 -24.79
CA PHE A 4 31.60 -4.65 -23.43
C PHE A 4 32.55 -5.37 -22.48
N ILE A 5 33.21 -4.60 -21.62
CA ILE A 5 34.20 -5.13 -20.67
C ILE A 5 33.53 -5.21 -19.30
N ILE A 6 33.48 -6.41 -18.74
CA ILE A 6 32.96 -6.66 -17.39
C ILE A 6 34.06 -6.46 -16.34
N ASP A 7 33.65 -6.12 -15.12
CA ASP A 7 34.56 -6.10 -13.97
C ASP A 7 34.69 -7.51 -13.39
N THR A 8 35.86 -8.13 -13.57
CA THR A 8 36.13 -9.51 -13.11
C THR A 8 36.22 -9.63 -11.59
N ALA A 9 36.31 -8.52 -10.84
CA ALA A 9 36.22 -8.54 -9.38
C ALA A 9 34.83 -8.98 -8.88
N GLY A 10 33.80 -8.89 -9.75
CA GLY A 10 32.42 -9.23 -9.42
C GLY A 10 31.73 -8.15 -8.59
N ARG A 11 30.41 -8.26 -8.49
CA ARG A 11 29.56 -7.39 -7.66
C ARG A 11 29.64 -7.81 -6.20
N TYR A 12 29.37 -6.85 -5.30
CA TYR A 12 29.23 -7.11 -3.85
C TYR A 12 27.78 -7.46 -3.46
N ASP A 13 26.86 -7.41 -4.42
CA ASP A 13 25.48 -7.87 -4.31
C ASP A 13 25.16 -8.94 -5.37
N SER A 14 24.00 -9.56 -5.26
CA SER A 14 23.52 -10.56 -6.23
C SER A 14 24.39 -11.83 -6.29
N TYR A 15 24.80 -12.31 -5.12
CA TYR A 15 25.45 -13.61 -4.98
C TYR A 15 24.45 -14.74 -5.28
N GLY A 16 24.99 -15.85 -5.79
CA GLY A 16 24.24 -17.09 -6.01
C GLY A 16 23.79 -17.74 -4.71
N VAL A 17 23.12 -18.88 -4.86
CA VAL A 17 22.56 -19.64 -3.73
C VAL A 17 23.32 -20.96 -3.56
N THR A 18 23.60 -21.37 -2.32
CA THR A 18 24.32 -22.62 -2.05
C THR A 18 23.50 -23.88 -2.33
N GLY A 19 22.17 -23.78 -2.37
CA GLY A 19 21.27 -24.89 -2.67
C GLY A 19 19.80 -24.56 -2.44
N GLU A 20 18.95 -25.58 -2.42
CA GLU A 20 17.49 -25.44 -2.25
C GLU A 20 17.07 -24.80 -0.92
N ASN A 21 17.89 -24.96 0.12
CA ASN A 21 17.64 -24.41 1.47
C ASN A 21 18.09 -22.95 1.62
N GLY A 22 18.52 -22.29 0.54
CA GLY A 22 19.06 -20.94 0.59
C GLY A 22 20.54 -20.90 0.95
N GLY A 23 21.01 -19.74 1.40
CA GLY A 23 22.42 -19.46 1.74
C GLY A 23 23.16 -18.73 0.62
N MET A 24 24.03 -17.79 0.98
CA MET A 24 24.81 -17.00 0.02
C MET A 24 26.04 -17.78 -0.47
N ASP A 25 26.15 -18.02 -1.77
CA ASP A 25 27.33 -18.65 -2.37
C ASP A 25 28.37 -17.60 -2.79
N ALA A 26 29.46 -17.50 -2.03
CA ALA A 26 30.55 -16.56 -2.27
C ALA A 26 31.32 -16.79 -3.59
N SER A 27 31.21 -17.98 -4.18
CA SER A 27 31.86 -18.38 -5.44
C SER A 27 31.05 -17.99 -6.67
N GLN A 28 29.74 -17.79 -6.52
CA GLN A 28 28.84 -17.40 -7.61
C GLN A 28 28.49 -15.92 -7.49
N ARG A 29 29.11 -15.08 -8.32
CA ARG A 29 28.86 -13.64 -8.32
C ARG A 29 28.46 -13.17 -9.70
N LEU A 30 27.52 -12.23 -9.76
CA LEU A 30 27.27 -11.47 -10.98
C LEU A 30 28.36 -10.43 -11.20
N TYR A 31 28.54 -10.01 -12.45
CA TYR A 31 29.50 -8.99 -12.84
C TYR A 31 28.82 -7.64 -13.11
N SER A 32 29.57 -6.56 -12.97
CA SER A 32 29.17 -5.21 -13.39
C SER A 32 29.84 -4.85 -14.71
N LEU A 33 29.25 -3.94 -15.48
CA LEU A 33 29.86 -3.43 -16.71
C LEU A 33 30.90 -2.37 -16.37
N LYS A 34 32.19 -2.66 -16.62
CA LYS A 34 33.30 -1.75 -16.34
C LYS A 34 33.46 -0.68 -17.41
N GLN A 35 33.45 -1.08 -18.68
CA GLN A 35 33.69 -0.19 -19.82
C GLN A 35 32.94 -0.64 -21.08
N ILE A 36 32.62 0.32 -21.95
CA ILE A 36 32.21 0.08 -23.34
C ILE A 36 33.24 0.73 -24.26
N ASN A 37 33.89 -0.06 -25.10
CA ASN A 37 34.92 0.40 -26.03
C ASN A 37 34.41 0.43 -27.46
N LEU A 38 34.51 1.58 -28.12
CA LEU A 38 34.13 1.78 -29.51
C LEU A 38 35.37 1.83 -30.41
N TYR A 39 35.38 1.00 -31.44
CA TYR A 39 36.48 0.84 -32.40
C TYR A 39 36.04 1.16 -33.82
N THR A 40 36.98 1.66 -34.64
CA THR A 40 36.78 1.68 -36.09
C THR A 40 36.77 0.25 -36.63
N LYS A 41 35.96 -0.01 -37.66
CA LYS A 41 35.86 -1.36 -38.24
C LYS A 41 37.20 -1.84 -38.82
N ALA A 42 37.92 -0.95 -39.51
CA ALA A 42 39.19 -1.28 -40.14
C ALA A 42 40.28 -1.68 -39.12
N ASP A 43 40.44 -0.90 -38.04
CA ASP A 43 41.44 -1.19 -37.00
C ASP A 43 41.10 -2.48 -36.24
N TYR A 44 39.81 -2.68 -35.93
CA TYR A 44 39.34 -3.89 -35.26
C TYR A 44 39.57 -5.16 -36.08
N LEU A 45 39.30 -5.12 -37.39
CA LEU A 45 39.53 -6.27 -38.27
C LEU A 45 41.02 -6.55 -38.49
N LYS A 46 41.86 -5.50 -38.54
CA LYS A 46 43.30 -5.64 -38.77
C LYS A 46 44.05 -6.14 -37.54
N ASN A 47 43.75 -5.57 -36.36
CA ASN A 47 44.53 -5.78 -35.14
C ASN A 47 43.84 -6.72 -34.13
N GLY A 48 42.58 -7.07 -34.36
CA GLY A 48 41.79 -7.90 -33.46
C GLY A 48 41.42 -7.21 -32.14
N PRO A 49 40.59 -7.84 -31.30
CA PRO A 49 40.05 -7.24 -30.07
C PRO A 49 41.11 -6.89 -29.02
N ALA A 50 42.22 -7.64 -28.96
CA ALA A 50 43.26 -7.43 -27.96
C ALA A 50 44.15 -6.21 -28.25
N ASN A 51 44.36 -5.87 -29.53
CA ASN A 51 45.33 -4.86 -29.94
C ASN A 51 44.72 -3.63 -30.63
N ALA A 52 43.45 -3.70 -31.07
CA ALA A 52 42.76 -2.55 -31.64
C ALA A 52 42.67 -1.40 -30.62
N LYS A 53 42.74 -0.15 -31.11
CA LYS A 53 42.69 1.04 -30.27
C LYS A 53 41.25 1.59 -30.22
N PRO A 54 40.66 1.74 -29.03
CA PRO A 54 39.35 2.35 -28.93
C PRO A 54 39.43 3.84 -29.27
N VAL A 55 38.51 4.30 -30.11
CA VAL A 55 38.32 5.71 -30.45
C VAL A 55 37.65 6.44 -29.29
N LYS A 56 36.68 5.77 -28.65
CA LYS A 56 35.94 6.25 -27.49
C LYS A 56 35.71 5.09 -26.53
N THR A 57 35.94 5.35 -25.25
CA THR A 57 35.64 4.42 -24.16
C THR A 57 34.69 5.11 -23.19
N VAL A 58 33.58 4.44 -22.88
CA VAL A 58 32.67 4.82 -21.80
C VAL A 58 33.10 4.05 -20.57
N ASN A 59 33.39 4.76 -19.49
CA ASN A 59 33.81 4.17 -18.22
C ASN A 59 32.71 4.32 -17.19
N PHE A 60 32.58 3.33 -16.31
CA PHE A 60 31.56 3.29 -15.25
C PHE A 60 32.24 3.15 -13.89
N GLU A 61 31.75 3.89 -12.90
CA GLU A 61 32.12 3.72 -11.49
C GLU A 61 30.84 3.46 -10.69
N TYR A 62 30.88 2.45 -9.82
CA TYR A 62 29.74 2.03 -9.02
C TYR A 62 30.06 2.08 -7.53
N THR A 63 29.01 2.23 -6.73
CA THR A 63 29.00 1.99 -5.29
C THR A 63 27.95 0.92 -4.94
N HIS A 64 27.83 0.58 -3.66
CA HIS A 64 26.79 -0.32 -3.14
C HIS A 64 26.10 0.36 -1.95
N GLU A 65 25.78 1.64 -2.10
CA GLU A 65 25.27 2.48 -1.01
C GLU A 65 23.76 2.33 -0.80
N LEU A 66 22.99 2.00 -1.84
CA LEU A 66 21.52 1.97 -1.78
C LEU A 66 20.99 0.63 -1.29
N CYS A 67 19.97 0.64 -0.42
CA CYS A 67 19.25 -0.57 0.01
C CYS A 67 20.20 -1.64 0.59
N THR A 68 20.86 -1.31 1.71
CA THR A 68 21.82 -2.19 2.41
C THR A 68 21.15 -3.43 3.03
N ASN A 69 21.96 -4.38 3.50
CA ASN A 69 21.50 -5.61 4.17
C ASN A 69 20.67 -6.54 3.28
N VAL A 70 21.00 -6.60 1.98
CA VAL A 70 20.41 -7.61 1.10
C VAL A 70 20.97 -9.00 1.47
N PRO A 71 20.15 -10.06 1.61
CA PRO A 71 20.62 -11.38 2.06
C PRO A 71 21.71 -12.01 1.20
N ASN A 72 21.81 -11.64 -0.08
CA ASN A 72 22.82 -12.12 -1.01
C ASN A 72 23.90 -11.06 -1.32
N SER A 73 24.34 -10.36 -0.29
CA SER A 73 25.41 -9.36 -0.35
C SER A 73 26.53 -9.68 0.64
N SER A 74 27.76 -9.30 0.28
CA SER A 74 28.91 -9.38 1.18
C SER A 74 29.01 -8.13 2.04
N GLY A 75 29.29 -8.29 3.34
CA GLY A 75 29.60 -7.17 4.24
C GLY A 75 28.49 -6.12 4.38
N ASN A 76 27.23 -6.53 4.30
CA ASN A 76 26.05 -5.65 4.34
C ASN A 76 25.95 -4.65 3.17
N ALA A 77 26.66 -4.91 2.07
CA ALA A 77 26.61 -4.08 0.87
C ALA A 77 25.17 -3.92 0.35
N GLY A 78 24.88 -2.72 -0.16
CA GLY A 78 23.64 -2.43 -0.86
C GLY A 78 23.65 -2.94 -2.31
N LYS A 79 22.67 -2.51 -3.09
CA LYS A 79 22.56 -2.81 -4.52
C LYS A 79 23.59 -2.03 -5.34
N LEU A 80 24.08 -2.66 -6.42
CA LEU A 80 24.97 -2.01 -7.38
C LEU A 80 24.37 -0.68 -7.85
N THR A 81 25.06 0.41 -7.55
CA THR A 81 24.58 1.78 -7.74
C THR A 81 25.54 2.52 -8.65
N LEU A 82 25.07 3.03 -9.80
CA LEU A 82 25.92 3.77 -10.73
C LEU A 82 26.26 5.13 -10.13
N LYS A 83 27.56 5.44 -9.98
CA LYS A 83 27.99 6.68 -9.32
C LYS A 83 28.62 7.68 -10.28
N LYS A 84 29.38 7.21 -11.28
CA LYS A 84 29.95 8.07 -12.32
C LYS A 84 29.98 7.42 -13.69
N ILE A 85 29.88 8.24 -14.72
CA ILE A 85 30.22 7.90 -16.10
C ILE A 85 31.18 8.95 -16.66
N TRP A 86 32.24 8.53 -17.36
CA TRP A 86 33.09 9.44 -18.12
C TRP A 86 33.57 8.83 -19.42
N PHE A 87 33.99 9.70 -20.33
CA PHE A 87 34.49 9.29 -21.64
C PHE A 87 36.00 9.48 -21.73
N SER A 88 36.72 8.45 -22.18
CA SER A 88 38.11 8.56 -22.63
C SER A 88 38.18 8.41 -24.14
N TYR A 89 39.14 9.10 -24.77
CA TYR A 89 39.28 9.12 -26.23
C TYR A 89 40.70 8.75 -26.61
N ASN A 90 40.88 7.80 -27.53
CA ASN A 90 42.22 7.40 -27.98
C ASN A 90 43.20 7.04 -26.84
N LYS A 91 42.71 6.43 -25.74
CA LYS A 91 43.43 6.16 -24.48
C LYS A 91 43.84 7.40 -23.67
N ASN A 92 43.22 8.55 -23.91
CA ASN A 92 43.36 9.74 -23.08
C ASN A 92 42.32 9.71 -21.95
N ASP A 93 42.79 9.57 -20.72
CA ASP A 93 41.97 9.44 -19.51
C ASP A 93 41.65 10.78 -18.81
N LYS A 94 42.01 11.92 -19.41
CA LYS A 94 41.66 13.26 -18.87
C LYS A 94 40.16 13.44 -18.65
N GLY A 95 39.31 12.74 -19.40
CA GLY A 95 37.86 12.77 -19.21
C GLY A 95 37.40 12.35 -17.81
N LYS A 96 38.22 11.61 -17.06
CA LYS A 96 37.93 11.25 -15.65
C LYS A 96 37.79 12.48 -14.74
N GLN A 97 38.39 13.61 -15.09
CA GLN A 97 38.30 14.86 -14.33
C GLN A 97 36.95 15.57 -14.50
N ASN A 98 36.19 15.24 -15.55
CA ASN A 98 34.90 15.86 -15.85
C ASN A 98 33.84 14.76 -16.09
N PRO A 99 33.47 13.97 -15.07
CA PRO A 99 32.49 12.91 -15.19
C PRO A 99 31.05 13.44 -15.14
N TYR A 100 30.11 12.62 -15.58
CA TYR A 100 28.73 12.68 -15.08
C TYR A 100 28.70 12.01 -13.71
N ILE A 101 28.12 12.67 -12.70
CA ILE A 101 27.98 12.13 -11.34
C ILE A 101 26.49 11.95 -11.03
N PHE A 102 26.12 10.80 -10.46
CA PHE A 102 24.73 10.45 -10.18
C PHE A 102 24.48 10.40 -8.67
N ASP A 103 23.57 11.23 -8.18
CA ASP A 103 23.11 11.19 -6.80
C ASP A 103 21.69 10.64 -6.73
N TYR A 104 21.39 9.97 -5.62
CA TYR A 104 20.12 9.32 -5.38
C TYR A 104 19.48 9.88 -4.12
N ASN A 105 18.16 9.71 -4.01
CA ASN A 105 17.39 10.10 -2.84
C ASN A 105 17.66 9.10 -1.70
N ILE A 106 18.68 9.43 -0.93
CA ILE A 106 19.01 8.87 0.37
C ILE A 106 19.38 10.04 1.29
N SER A 107 19.13 9.92 2.59
CA SER A 107 19.86 10.73 3.58
C SER A 107 20.64 9.81 4.50
N ASP A 108 21.63 10.34 5.21
CA ASP A 108 22.43 9.62 6.21
C ASP A 108 21.58 8.97 7.32
N THR A 109 20.32 9.41 7.46
CA THR A 109 19.30 8.87 8.37
C THR A 109 18.15 8.13 7.66
N THR A 110 18.08 8.16 6.33
CA THR A 110 16.99 7.60 5.52
C THR A 110 17.47 6.91 4.25
N ASN A 111 18.26 5.85 4.43
CA ASN A 111 18.44 4.80 3.43
C ASN A 111 17.86 3.51 4.02
N PRO A 112 16.58 3.20 3.78
CA PRO A 112 15.99 1.99 4.33
C PRO A 112 16.78 0.76 3.90
N SER A 113 17.11 -0.10 4.85
CA SER A 113 17.69 -1.40 4.52
C SER A 113 16.66 -2.29 3.86
N TYR A 114 17.15 -3.27 3.10
CA TYR A 114 16.32 -4.30 2.53
C TYR A 114 15.50 -5.00 3.61
N ASN A 115 14.20 -5.08 3.38
CA ASN A 115 13.29 -5.88 4.16
C ASN A 115 12.25 -6.49 3.23
N HIS A 116 12.25 -7.82 3.14
CA HIS A 116 11.36 -8.59 2.28
C HIS A 116 9.88 -8.43 2.63
N LYS A 117 9.53 -7.80 3.76
CA LYS A 117 8.15 -7.50 4.18
C LYS A 117 7.80 -6.00 4.06
N SER A 118 8.71 -5.14 3.64
CA SER A 118 8.49 -3.69 3.55
C SER A 118 7.96 -3.25 2.18
N TYR A 119 6.87 -3.86 1.75
CA TYR A 119 6.19 -3.54 0.49
C TYR A 119 4.66 -3.50 0.67
N ASP A 120 3.99 -2.72 -0.17
CA ASP A 120 2.53 -2.75 -0.33
C ASP A 120 2.10 -3.63 -1.52
N ARG A 121 0.79 -3.83 -1.73
CA ARG A 121 0.30 -4.65 -2.85
C ARG A 121 0.54 -4.07 -4.23
N TRP A 122 0.89 -2.78 -4.32
CA TRP A 122 1.32 -2.16 -5.58
C TRP A 122 2.79 -2.46 -5.89
N GLY A 123 3.52 -3.08 -4.95
CA GLY A 123 4.94 -3.40 -5.09
C GLY A 123 5.86 -2.25 -4.68
N ASN A 124 5.33 -1.20 -4.05
CA ASN A 124 6.10 -0.05 -3.63
C ASN A 124 6.64 -0.22 -2.21
N TYR A 125 7.75 0.45 -1.90
CA TYR A 125 8.31 0.44 -0.57
C TYR A 125 7.32 1.02 0.45
N LYS A 126 7.14 0.29 1.55
CA LYS A 126 6.26 0.71 2.64
C LYS A 126 6.83 0.32 3.99
N ASP A 127 7.06 1.32 4.83
CA ASP A 127 7.50 1.12 6.21
C ASP A 127 6.34 0.59 7.07
N PRO A 128 6.42 -0.65 7.61
CA PRO A 128 5.34 -1.22 8.41
C PRO A 128 5.07 -0.44 9.70
N SER A 129 6.03 0.32 10.23
CA SER A 129 5.82 1.15 11.42
C SER A 129 4.80 2.29 11.17
N LYS A 130 4.54 2.61 9.90
CA LYS A 130 3.61 3.66 9.46
C LYS A 130 2.20 3.14 9.22
N ASN A 131 1.96 1.84 9.36
CA ASN A 131 0.62 1.29 9.26
C ASN A 131 -0.31 1.79 10.37
N PRO A 132 -1.61 1.95 10.06
CA PRO A 132 -2.59 2.13 11.12
C PRO A 132 -2.56 0.96 12.10
N GLY A 133 -3.03 1.18 13.31
CA GLY A 133 -2.98 0.16 14.35
C GLY A 133 -3.37 0.66 15.73
N PRO A 134 -3.60 -0.25 16.69
CA PRO A 134 -3.75 0.12 18.09
C PRO A 134 -2.45 0.72 18.63
N THR A 135 -2.55 1.54 19.68
CA THR A 135 -1.41 2.20 20.33
C THR A 135 -0.29 1.25 20.77
N THR A 136 -0.58 -0.03 20.96
CA THR A 136 0.38 -1.06 21.38
C THR A 136 0.98 -1.88 20.24
N GLY A 137 1.01 -1.36 19.01
CA GLY A 137 1.75 -1.95 17.89
C GLY A 137 1.15 -1.62 16.53
N ALA A 138 1.96 -1.08 15.62
CA ALA A 138 1.55 -0.89 14.22
C ALA A 138 1.27 -2.26 13.59
N MET A 139 0.24 -2.33 12.73
CA MET A 139 -0.02 -3.53 11.95
C MET A 139 1.17 -3.87 11.05
N THR A 140 1.40 -5.15 10.78
CA THR A 140 2.40 -5.53 9.77
C THR A 140 1.87 -5.18 8.37
N ASN A 141 2.75 -5.14 7.36
CA ASN A 141 2.30 -5.02 5.98
C ASN A 141 1.51 -6.25 5.49
N MET A 142 1.51 -7.37 6.22
CA MET A 142 0.61 -8.49 5.91
C MET A 142 -0.82 -8.19 6.38
N ASP A 143 -0.95 -7.57 7.57
CA ASP A 143 -2.26 -7.22 8.15
C ASP A 143 -2.89 -6.00 7.47
N TYR A 144 -2.05 -5.02 7.09
CA TYR A 144 -2.46 -3.83 6.34
C TYR A 144 -1.60 -3.68 5.08
N PRO A 145 -1.96 -4.36 3.98
CA PRO A 145 -1.13 -4.42 2.79
C PRO A 145 -1.40 -3.27 1.79
N TYR A 146 -2.34 -2.37 2.09
CA TYR A 146 -2.75 -1.27 1.21
C TYR A 146 -1.80 -0.08 1.26
N ALA A 147 -1.81 0.77 0.22
CA ALA A 147 -1.07 2.03 0.24
C ALA A 147 -1.62 2.95 1.34
N LEU A 148 -0.72 3.61 2.08
CA LEU A 148 -1.11 4.55 3.14
C LEU A 148 -1.82 5.76 2.53
N GLN A 149 -2.96 6.15 3.11
CA GLN A 149 -3.77 7.26 2.65
C GLN A 149 -3.52 8.50 3.51
N ILE A 150 -3.76 9.69 2.94
CA ILE A 150 -3.65 10.95 3.68
C ILE A 150 -4.64 10.95 4.83
N GLY A 151 -4.16 11.14 6.05
CA GLY A 151 -4.98 11.06 7.25
C GLY A 151 -4.85 9.76 8.04
N ASP A 152 -4.17 8.74 7.52
CA ASP A 152 -3.89 7.52 8.27
C ASP A 152 -3.04 7.83 9.50
N VAL A 153 -3.37 7.21 10.63
CA VAL A 153 -2.71 7.45 11.93
C VAL A 153 -2.06 6.14 12.38
N SER A 154 -0.77 6.17 12.69
CA SER A 154 -0.04 5.03 13.26
C SER A 154 0.38 5.29 14.70
N PRO A 155 0.76 4.26 15.47
CA PRO A 155 1.32 4.46 16.81
C PRO A 155 2.65 5.22 16.81
N SER A 156 3.38 5.24 15.69
CA SER A 156 4.72 5.83 15.55
C SER A 156 4.74 7.18 14.81
N ASN A 157 3.57 7.68 14.38
CA ASN A 157 3.45 8.88 13.56
C ASN A 157 2.10 9.57 13.83
N ASN A 158 2.09 10.90 13.93
CA ASN A 158 0.85 11.65 14.16
C ASN A 158 -0.20 11.35 13.08
N GLN A 159 0.08 11.74 11.84
CA GLN A 159 -0.85 11.61 10.72
C GLN A 159 -0.07 11.57 9.42
N TRP A 160 -0.38 10.61 8.55
CA TRP A 160 0.24 10.46 7.24
C TRP A 160 -0.14 11.64 6.33
N ASP A 161 0.88 12.29 5.76
CA ASP A 161 0.72 13.45 4.88
C ASP A 161 1.42 13.28 3.52
N SER A 162 1.23 14.24 2.62
CA SER A 162 1.77 14.18 1.26
C SER A 162 3.29 14.33 1.21
N ALA A 163 3.93 14.96 2.20
CA ALA A 163 5.38 15.08 2.27
C ALA A 163 6.01 13.75 2.70
N GLN A 164 5.40 13.06 3.66
CA GLN A 164 5.77 11.71 4.07
C GLN A 164 5.60 10.72 2.92
N ALA A 165 4.49 10.79 2.18
CA ALA A 165 4.27 10.00 0.98
C ALA A 165 5.35 10.25 -0.09
N ALA A 166 5.59 11.53 -0.44
CA ALA A 166 6.63 11.89 -1.42
C ALA A 166 8.03 11.40 -1.01
N LYS A 167 8.36 11.48 0.30
CA LYS A 167 9.62 10.97 0.81
C LYS A 167 9.72 9.45 0.64
N ALA A 168 8.70 8.70 1.08
CA ALA A 168 8.70 7.24 1.04
C ALA A 168 8.89 6.67 -0.38
N VAL A 169 8.23 7.27 -1.38
CA VAL A 169 8.30 6.79 -2.76
C VAL A 169 9.58 7.22 -3.48
N SER A 170 10.28 8.24 -2.96
CA SER A 170 11.47 8.78 -3.60
C SER A 170 12.74 7.97 -3.29
N PHE A 171 12.74 7.13 -2.26
CA PHE A 171 13.93 6.37 -1.86
C PHE A 171 14.59 5.63 -3.03
N TRP A 172 15.92 5.70 -3.07
CA TRP A 172 16.78 5.06 -4.07
C TRP A 172 16.61 5.56 -5.51
N ASN A 173 15.68 6.49 -5.78
CA ASN A 173 15.53 7.11 -7.11
C ASN A 173 16.57 8.20 -7.34
N LEU A 174 16.94 8.42 -8.59
CA LEU A 174 17.90 9.46 -9.00
C LEU A 174 17.40 10.84 -8.59
N SER A 175 18.19 11.57 -7.80
CA SER A 175 17.86 12.91 -7.31
C SER A 175 18.59 14.00 -8.09
N GLN A 176 19.83 13.74 -8.53
CA GLN A 176 20.65 14.70 -9.23
C GLN A 176 21.63 14.04 -10.21
N ILE A 177 21.89 14.72 -11.32
CA ILE A 177 23.01 14.46 -12.23
C ILE A 177 23.88 15.70 -12.26
N GLU A 178 25.13 15.59 -11.84
CA GLU A 178 26.15 16.60 -12.11
C GLU A 178 26.75 16.34 -13.50
N LEU A 179 26.81 17.38 -14.33
CA LEU A 179 27.32 17.32 -15.68
C LEU A 179 28.82 17.61 -15.70
N PRO A 180 29.55 17.14 -16.74
CA PRO A 180 30.96 17.50 -16.95
C PRO A 180 31.23 19.02 -17.00
N SER A 181 30.21 19.82 -17.35
CA SER A 181 30.28 21.29 -17.35
C SER A 181 30.11 21.93 -15.97
N GLY A 182 29.86 21.12 -14.93
CA GLY A 182 29.51 21.55 -13.57
C GLY A 182 28.01 21.83 -13.36
N GLY A 183 27.23 21.98 -14.44
CA GLY A 183 25.78 22.17 -14.34
C GLY A 183 25.08 20.97 -13.68
N LYS A 184 23.92 21.20 -13.05
CA LYS A 184 23.20 20.17 -12.28
C LYS A 184 21.80 19.98 -12.81
N ILE A 185 21.43 18.74 -13.11
CA ILE A 185 20.04 18.33 -13.36
C ILE A 185 19.49 17.76 -12.06
N LYS A 186 18.39 18.29 -11.53
CA LYS A 186 17.72 17.77 -10.33
C LYS A 186 16.34 17.27 -10.67
N VAL A 187 15.96 16.15 -10.05
CA VAL A 187 14.64 15.53 -10.20
C VAL A 187 13.99 15.44 -8.83
N SER A 188 12.77 15.95 -8.72
CA SER A 188 11.94 15.82 -7.52
C SER A 188 10.73 14.96 -7.83
N TYR A 189 10.37 14.09 -6.88
CA TYR A 189 9.26 13.17 -7.00
C TYR A 189 8.12 13.53 -6.06
N GLU A 190 6.94 13.02 -6.38
CA GLU A 190 5.81 12.94 -5.46
C GLU A 190 5.14 11.57 -5.56
N SER A 191 4.34 11.23 -4.56
CA SER A 191 3.49 10.04 -4.62
C SER A 191 2.49 10.18 -5.75
N ASP A 192 2.26 9.08 -6.46
CA ASP A 192 1.15 8.96 -7.37
C ASP A 192 -0.19 9.01 -6.62
N ASP A 193 -1.21 9.38 -7.36
CA ASP A 193 -2.59 9.38 -6.91
C ASP A 193 -3.53 9.15 -8.10
N TYR A 194 -4.76 8.73 -7.79
CA TYR A 194 -5.84 8.53 -8.75
C TYR A 194 -7.20 8.87 -8.15
N ALA A 195 -8.12 9.27 -9.01
CA ALA A 195 -9.50 9.59 -8.66
C ALA A 195 -10.46 8.40 -8.91
N TYR A 196 -10.13 7.55 -9.88
CA TYR A 196 -10.99 6.48 -10.38
C TYR A 196 -10.24 5.17 -10.57
N VAL A 197 -10.94 4.06 -10.38
CA VAL A 197 -10.57 2.75 -10.89
C VAL A 197 -11.47 2.50 -12.09
N GLN A 198 -10.91 2.60 -13.29
CA GLN A 198 -11.68 2.65 -14.54
C GLN A 198 -12.81 3.69 -14.48
N ASN A 199 -14.07 3.25 -14.55
CA ASN A 199 -15.26 4.09 -14.52
C ASN A 199 -15.87 4.27 -13.11
N LYS A 200 -15.30 3.66 -12.07
CA LYS A 200 -15.79 3.79 -10.69
C LYS A 200 -14.90 4.71 -9.88
N ARG A 201 -15.50 5.48 -8.96
CA ARG A 201 -14.76 6.32 -8.02
C ARG A 201 -13.88 5.44 -7.13
N ALA A 202 -12.64 5.87 -6.90
CA ALA A 202 -11.73 5.16 -6.03
C ALA A 202 -12.26 5.13 -4.58
N MET A 203 -12.20 3.95 -3.95
CA MET A 203 -12.58 3.74 -2.56
C MET A 203 -11.35 3.44 -1.71
N GLN A 204 -11.43 3.70 -0.41
CA GLN A 204 -10.36 3.40 0.54
C GLN A 204 -10.96 2.95 1.87
N PHE A 205 -10.12 2.37 2.73
CA PHE A 205 -10.48 2.04 4.08
C PHE A 205 -10.51 3.26 5.00
N PHE A 206 -11.46 3.22 5.94
CA PHE A 206 -11.60 4.16 7.04
C PHE A 206 -11.73 3.39 8.35
N SER A 207 -11.09 3.90 9.40
CA SER A 207 -11.07 3.23 10.70
C SER A 207 -12.42 3.31 11.41
N ILE A 208 -12.86 2.17 11.95
CA ILE A 208 -14.03 2.08 12.82
C ILE A 208 -13.64 2.51 14.23
N ILE A 209 -14.34 3.50 14.77
CA ILE A 209 -14.09 4.08 16.10
C ILE A 209 -15.16 3.68 17.14
N GLY A 210 -16.08 2.79 16.77
CA GLY A 210 -16.98 2.15 17.72
C GLY A 210 -18.30 1.71 17.10
N PHE A 211 -19.14 1.14 17.96
CA PHE A 211 -20.47 0.64 17.65
C PHE A 211 -21.47 1.13 18.69
N GLY A 212 -22.71 1.38 18.28
CA GLY A 212 -23.77 1.81 19.17
C GLY A 212 -25.15 1.31 18.76
N ASN A 213 -26.13 1.53 19.64
CA ASN A 213 -27.53 1.19 19.43
C ASN A 213 -28.36 2.37 18.89
N SER A 214 -27.77 3.55 18.75
CA SER A 214 -28.39 4.77 18.23
C SER A 214 -27.35 5.67 17.58
N SER A 215 -27.81 6.64 16.77
CA SER A 215 -26.95 7.63 16.10
C SER A 215 -26.25 8.60 17.05
N THR A 216 -26.68 8.67 18.30
CA THR A 216 -26.14 9.57 19.33
C THR A 216 -25.34 8.83 20.40
N ALA A 217 -25.15 7.51 20.27
CA ALA A 217 -24.36 6.75 21.23
C ALA A 217 -22.90 7.24 21.28
N ALA A 218 -22.29 7.14 22.46
CA ALA A 218 -20.89 7.52 22.62
C ALA A 218 -19.97 6.63 21.76
N THR A 219 -18.97 7.25 21.12
CA THR A 219 -17.91 6.52 20.39
C THR A 219 -17.00 5.77 21.37
N GLY A 220 -16.30 4.73 20.90
CA GLY A 220 -15.37 3.96 21.73
C GLY A 220 -15.94 2.70 22.39
N ASN A 221 -17.22 2.38 22.15
CA ASN A 221 -17.75 1.05 22.46
C ASN A 221 -17.38 0.08 21.32
N PHE A 222 -16.64 -0.99 21.63
CA PHE A 222 -16.20 -1.99 20.65
C PHE A 222 -16.92 -3.34 20.80
N ASN A 223 -18.11 -3.34 21.40
CA ASN A 223 -18.97 -4.51 21.43
C ASN A 223 -19.96 -4.47 20.25
N LEU A 224 -20.06 -5.55 19.48
CA LEU A 224 -21.04 -5.67 18.40
C LEU A 224 -22.47 -5.86 18.93
N TYR A 225 -22.61 -6.45 20.11
CA TYR A 225 -23.91 -6.67 20.75
C TYR A 225 -23.75 -6.80 22.28
N SER A 226 -24.87 -6.78 22.99
CA SER A 226 -24.95 -6.94 24.44
C SER A 226 -26.21 -7.72 24.83
N VAL A 227 -26.42 -7.93 26.14
CA VAL A 227 -27.69 -8.50 26.64
C VAL A 227 -28.90 -7.61 26.32
N ALA A 228 -28.70 -6.31 26.11
CA ALA A 228 -29.76 -5.36 25.76
C ALA A 228 -30.05 -5.30 24.25
N GLY A 229 -29.28 -6.02 23.43
CA GLY A 229 -29.42 -6.05 21.97
C GLY A 229 -28.14 -5.69 21.22
N ASP A 230 -28.27 -5.65 19.89
CA ASP A 230 -27.20 -5.44 18.94
C ASP A 230 -26.91 -3.95 18.67
N ASN A 231 -25.64 -3.66 18.40
CA ASN A 231 -25.18 -2.32 18.07
C ASN A 231 -25.11 -2.15 16.55
N ASN A 232 -26.21 -1.70 15.94
CA ASN A 232 -26.36 -1.56 14.49
C ASN A 232 -25.84 -0.23 13.92
N TYR A 233 -25.36 0.69 14.77
CA TYR A 233 -24.74 1.94 14.35
C TYR A 233 -23.23 1.82 14.44
N ILE A 234 -22.54 2.13 13.34
CA ILE A 234 -21.09 2.01 13.20
C ILE A 234 -20.53 3.42 13.10
N PHE A 235 -19.64 3.78 14.02
CA PHE A 235 -18.98 5.07 14.06
C PHE A 235 -17.63 5.00 13.37
N ILE A 236 -17.36 5.94 12.48
CA ILE A 236 -16.23 5.89 11.55
C ILE A 236 -15.46 7.21 11.62
N LYS A 237 -14.13 7.13 11.68
CA LYS A 237 -13.25 8.29 11.51
C LYS A 237 -12.97 8.49 10.03
N VAL A 238 -13.30 9.66 9.51
CA VAL A 238 -13.08 10.03 8.11
C VAL A 238 -11.95 11.04 7.96
N THR A 239 -11.49 11.24 6.72
CA THR A 239 -10.32 12.09 6.41
C THR A 239 -10.71 13.53 6.04
N ASP A 240 -11.92 13.73 5.51
CA ASP A 240 -12.48 15.02 5.11
C ASP A 240 -13.78 15.29 5.91
N PRO A 241 -13.94 16.46 6.56
CA PRO A 241 -15.10 16.70 7.41
C PRO A 241 -16.40 16.74 6.59
N ALA A 242 -17.48 16.17 7.09
CA ALA A 242 -18.82 16.31 6.52
C ALA A 242 -19.70 17.11 7.48
N ALA A 243 -20.42 18.11 6.97
CA ALA A 243 -21.28 18.98 7.78
C ALA A 243 -22.75 18.53 7.82
N SER A 244 -23.18 17.69 6.88
CA SER A 244 -24.57 17.23 6.78
C SER A 244 -24.67 15.79 6.27
N LYS A 245 -25.87 15.22 6.35
CA LYS A 245 -26.17 13.89 5.81
C LYS A 245 -25.91 13.83 4.30
N GLU A 246 -26.26 14.88 3.58
CA GLU A 246 -26.05 15.01 2.14
C GLU A 246 -24.55 15.02 1.79
N GLU A 247 -23.73 15.67 2.62
CA GLU A 247 -22.28 15.62 2.47
C GLU A 247 -21.72 14.22 2.73
N VAL A 248 -22.24 13.49 3.72
CA VAL A 248 -21.82 12.10 3.97
C VAL A 248 -22.12 11.22 2.76
N LEU A 249 -23.33 11.34 2.19
CA LEU A 249 -23.69 10.63 0.96
C LEU A 249 -22.71 10.96 -0.17
N ARG A 250 -22.58 12.24 -0.50
CA ARG A 250 -21.75 12.73 -1.60
C ARG A 250 -20.28 12.34 -1.45
N LYS A 251 -19.71 12.49 -0.25
CA LYS A 251 -18.28 12.27 -0.04
C LYS A 251 -17.94 10.78 0.04
N TYR A 252 -18.79 9.98 0.70
CA TYR A 252 -18.41 8.63 1.15
C TYR A 252 -19.27 7.50 0.62
N LEU A 253 -20.54 7.75 0.27
CA LEU A 253 -21.52 6.69 -0.03
C LEU A 253 -22.15 6.77 -1.43
N GLU A 254 -21.83 7.77 -2.22
CA GLU A 254 -22.37 7.95 -3.58
C GLU A 254 -22.05 6.73 -4.45
N GLY A 255 -23.09 6.09 -5.00
CA GLY A 255 -22.95 4.86 -5.79
C GLY A 255 -22.61 3.60 -4.98
N VAL A 256 -22.55 3.69 -3.64
CA VAL A 256 -22.27 2.54 -2.76
C VAL A 256 -23.58 1.84 -2.41
N SER A 257 -23.78 0.63 -2.96
CA SER A 257 -24.96 -0.19 -2.68
C SER A 257 -24.82 -1.05 -1.42
N LYS A 258 -23.62 -1.60 -1.19
CA LYS A 258 -23.27 -2.46 -0.05
C LYS A 258 -21.98 -1.95 0.57
N LEU A 259 -21.94 -1.88 1.90
CA LEU A 259 -20.70 -1.60 2.62
C LEU A 259 -19.89 -2.87 2.77
N TYR A 260 -18.58 -2.74 2.60
CA TYR A 260 -17.62 -3.79 2.93
C TYR A 260 -16.88 -3.42 4.22
N PHE A 261 -16.82 -4.37 5.14
CA PHE A 261 -16.12 -4.26 6.40
C PHE A 261 -15.07 -5.34 6.50
N LYS A 262 -13.94 -4.99 7.11
CA LYS A 262 -12.90 -5.93 7.52
C LYS A 262 -12.61 -5.68 8.99
N VAL A 263 -13.12 -6.56 9.85
CA VAL A 263 -13.23 -6.29 11.29
C VAL A 263 -12.43 -7.33 12.06
N ALA A 264 -11.49 -6.88 12.90
CA ALA A 264 -10.74 -7.75 13.79
C ALA A 264 -11.61 -8.12 15.01
N VAL A 265 -12.15 -9.34 15.03
CA VAL A 265 -13.07 -9.81 16.08
C VAL A 265 -12.36 -10.77 17.03
N LYS A 266 -12.55 -10.56 18.34
CA LYS A 266 -11.98 -11.42 19.39
C LYS A 266 -12.62 -12.81 19.33
N MET A 267 -11.80 -13.83 19.12
CA MET A 267 -12.25 -15.22 19.08
C MET A 267 -12.18 -15.89 20.46
N PRO A 268 -12.99 -16.93 20.71
CA PRO A 268 -12.93 -17.69 21.96
C PRO A 268 -11.54 -18.31 22.18
N ASN A 269 -11.13 -18.37 23.45
CA ASN A 269 -9.91 -19.05 23.85
C ASN A 269 -10.12 -20.57 23.79
N ASP A 270 -9.12 -21.30 23.34
CA ASP A 270 -9.06 -22.76 23.44
C ASP A 270 -7.62 -23.20 23.74
N LYS A 271 -7.37 -24.51 23.66
CA LYS A 271 -6.04 -25.08 23.88
C LYS A 271 -4.99 -24.65 22.82
N TRP A 272 -5.43 -24.21 21.64
CA TRP A 272 -4.57 -23.77 20.54
C TRP A 272 -4.23 -22.27 20.64
N GLY A 273 -4.94 -21.53 21.49
CA GLY A 273 -4.58 -20.18 21.91
C GLY A 273 -5.74 -19.20 21.91
N GLN A 274 -5.40 -17.92 21.95
CA GLN A 274 -6.32 -16.78 21.95
C GLN A 274 -5.90 -15.77 20.88
N GLY A 275 -6.84 -15.00 20.35
CA GLY A 275 -6.51 -14.00 19.33
C GLY A 275 -7.72 -13.28 18.76
N TYR A 276 -7.43 -12.50 17.73
CA TYR A 276 -8.42 -11.83 16.89
C TYR A 276 -8.32 -12.41 15.48
N GLU A 277 -9.46 -12.51 14.82
CA GLU A 277 -9.52 -12.88 13.40
C GLU A 277 -10.10 -11.74 12.59
N MET A 278 -9.58 -11.58 11.37
CA MET A 278 -10.10 -10.61 10.41
C MET A 278 -11.33 -11.19 9.73
N VAL A 279 -12.50 -10.65 10.08
CA VAL A 279 -13.79 -11.09 9.53
C VAL A 279 -14.22 -10.13 8.43
N PRO A 280 -14.25 -10.55 7.16
CA PRO A 280 -14.89 -9.79 6.09
C PRO A 280 -16.41 -9.85 6.23
N CYS A 281 -17.09 -8.76 5.96
CA CYS A 281 -18.55 -8.68 6.05
C CYS A 281 -19.10 -7.65 5.08
N TYR A 282 -20.19 -7.99 4.39
CA TYR A 282 -21.00 -7.02 3.66
C TYR A 282 -22.27 -6.66 4.43
N ALA A 283 -22.70 -5.41 4.36
CA ALA A 283 -23.98 -4.99 4.93
C ALA A 283 -24.70 -3.95 4.06
N ASP A 284 -26.03 -3.97 4.15
CA ASP A 284 -26.89 -2.91 3.60
C ASP A 284 -26.88 -1.68 4.50
N ILE A 285 -27.10 -0.52 3.90
CA ILE A 285 -27.22 0.76 4.60
C ILE A 285 -28.69 1.05 4.88
N ILE A 286 -29.05 1.37 6.12
CA ILE A 286 -30.38 1.91 6.48
C ILE A 286 -30.35 3.42 6.49
N SER A 287 -29.40 4.00 7.24
CA SER A 287 -29.30 5.44 7.44
C SER A 287 -27.86 5.81 7.79
N TYR A 288 -27.56 7.09 7.74
CA TYR A 288 -26.23 7.63 7.98
C TYR A 288 -26.33 9.09 8.37
N GLY A 289 -25.27 9.61 8.97
CA GLY A 289 -25.19 11.01 9.36
C GLY A 289 -23.86 11.38 9.98
N VAL A 290 -23.80 12.61 10.48
CA VAL A 290 -22.63 13.16 11.18
C VAL A 290 -22.80 12.95 12.68
N ILE A 291 -21.70 12.77 13.42
CA ILE A 291 -21.68 12.76 14.88
C ILE A 291 -20.59 13.69 15.39
N GLY A 292 -20.89 14.45 16.44
CA GLY A 292 -19.99 15.48 16.96
C GLY A 292 -19.96 16.72 16.06
N ASN A 293 -18.94 17.55 16.25
CA ASN A 293 -18.73 18.72 15.41
C ASN A 293 -18.13 18.31 14.06
N PRO A 294 -18.41 19.00 12.94
CA PRO A 294 -17.85 18.64 11.62
C PRO A 294 -16.33 18.49 11.62
N GLY A 295 -15.62 19.33 12.39
CA GLY A 295 -14.16 19.25 12.57
C GLY A 295 -13.64 17.98 13.23
N ASP A 296 -14.51 17.23 13.93
CA ASP A 296 -14.14 15.95 14.55
C ASP A 296 -13.92 14.84 13.51
N LYS A 297 -14.38 15.05 12.27
CA LYS A 297 -14.29 14.10 11.16
C LYS A 297 -14.84 12.72 11.54
N LYS A 298 -16.03 12.69 12.14
CA LYS A 298 -16.72 11.47 12.54
C LYS A 298 -18.08 11.39 11.88
N ILE A 299 -18.40 10.21 11.35
CA ILE A 299 -19.71 9.89 10.79
C ILE A 299 -20.24 8.63 11.46
N TRP A 300 -21.53 8.38 11.30
CA TRP A 300 -22.15 7.11 11.66
C TRP A 300 -22.91 6.53 10.47
N ILE A 301 -22.93 5.20 10.38
CA ILE A 301 -23.76 4.46 9.44
C ILE A 301 -24.53 3.39 10.20
N GLN A 302 -25.84 3.37 10.01
CA GLN A 302 -26.71 2.31 10.49
C GLN A 302 -26.78 1.20 9.44
N VAL A 303 -26.38 0.00 9.81
CA VAL A 303 -26.44 -1.17 8.95
C VAL A 303 -27.76 -1.91 9.09
N LYS A 304 -28.21 -2.55 8.02
CA LYS A 304 -29.43 -3.37 8.01
C LYS A 304 -29.20 -4.64 8.82
N PRO A 305 -30.05 -4.93 9.82
CA PRO A 305 -30.05 -6.23 10.48
C PRO A 305 -30.33 -7.37 9.50
N ILE A 306 -29.80 -8.55 9.79
CA ILE A 306 -30.05 -9.74 8.96
C ILE A 306 -31.33 -10.44 9.42
N LYS A 307 -31.30 -11.00 10.64
CA LYS A 307 -32.43 -11.70 11.26
C LYS A 307 -32.87 -10.93 12.49
N ASP A 308 -34.17 -10.62 12.59
CA ASP A 308 -34.75 -9.78 13.65
C ASP A 308 -34.04 -8.42 13.76
N ASN A 309 -33.14 -8.26 14.74
CA ASN A 309 -32.34 -7.05 14.96
C ASN A 309 -30.83 -7.35 15.03
N GLU A 310 -30.41 -8.53 14.57
CA GLU A 310 -29.04 -8.99 14.65
C GLU A 310 -28.09 -8.20 13.73
N ASN A 311 -26.98 -7.74 14.31
CA ASN A 311 -25.94 -7.02 13.60
C ASN A 311 -25.27 -7.94 12.55
N PRO A 312 -25.09 -7.48 11.30
CA PRO A 312 -24.51 -8.29 10.23
C PRO A 312 -23.05 -8.70 10.48
N ILE A 313 -22.27 -7.84 11.13
CA ILE A 313 -20.87 -8.11 11.49
C ILE A 313 -20.80 -9.17 12.60
N ALA A 314 -21.68 -9.07 13.62
CA ALA A 314 -21.76 -10.08 14.67
C ALA A 314 -22.14 -11.45 14.10
N THR A 315 -23.14 -11.47 13.22
CA THR A 315 -23.62 -12.68 12.55
C THR A 315 -22.52 -13.31 11.71
N SER A 316 -21.82 -12.50 10.91
CA SER A 316 -20.68 -12.95 10.10
C SER A 316 -19.53 -13.49 10.94
N ALA A 317 -19.24 -12.87 12.09
CA ALA A 317 -18.18 -13.32 12.99
C ALA A 317 -18.52 -14.65 13.69
N ILE A 318 -19.77 -14.84 14.10
CA ILE A 318 -20.25 -16.12 14.68
C ILE A 318 -20.23 -17.23 13.61
N GLN A 319 -20.62 -16.90 12.37
CA GLN A 319 -20.51 -17.84 11.25
C GLN A 319 -19.04 -18.17 10.96
N PHE A 320 -18.14 -17.18 10.95
CA PHE A 320 -16.71 -17.40 10.75
C PHE A 320 -16.13 -18.34 11.81
N LEU A 321 -16.48 -18.12 13.09
CA LEU A 321 -16.11 -19.01 14.19
C LEU A 321 -16.57 -20.45 13.92
N ARG A 322 -17.83 -20.64 13.52
CA ARG A 322 -18.41 -21.96 13.24
C ARG A 322 -17.71 -22.68 12.08
N LEU A 323 -17.42 -21.96 10.99
CA LEU A 323 -16.93 -22.56 9.74
C LEU A 323 -15.41 -22.75 9.71
N ASN A 324 -14.66 -21.80 10.30
CA ASN A 324 -13.20 -21.78 10.18
C ASN A 324 -12.48 -22.20 11.47
N LEU A 325 -13.16 -22.14 12.62
CA LEU A 325 -12.57 -22.38 13.93
C LEU A 325 -13.39 -23.38 14.76
N PRO A 326 -13.62 -24.61 14.25
CA PRO A 326 -14.47 -25.60 14.92
C PRO A 326 -13.98 -25.96 16.33
N SER A 327 -12.67 -26.01 16.56
CA SER A 327 -12.06 -26.23 17.89
C SER A 327 -12.52 -25.22 18.94
N LYS A 328 -12.69 -23.96 18.52
CA LYS A 328 -13.12 -22.82 19.35
C LYS A 328 -14.63 -22.70 19.40
N ALA A 329 -15.32 -23.07 18.31
CA ALA A 329 -16.77 -23.06 18.22
C ALA A 329 -17.41 -24.14 19.10
N PHE A 330 -16.79 -25.32 19.12
CA PHE A 330 -17.24 -26.53 19.82
C PHE A 330 -16.08 -27.09 20.66
N PRO A 331 -16.03 -26.77 21.97
CA PRO A 331 -14.99 -27.29 22.85
C PRO A 331 -14.90 -28.82 22.77
N TYR A 332 -13.67 -29.34 22.76
CA TYR A 332 -13.34 -30.79 22.65
C TYR A 332 -13.62 -31.45 21.29
N SER A 333 -13.99 -30.70 20.25
CA SER A 333 -14.11 -31.23 18.88
C SER A 333 -12.76 -31.67 18.29
N GLU A 334 -11.67 -31.04 18.72
CA GLU A 334 -10.30 -31.40 18.33
C GLU A 334 -9.48 -31.73 19.59
N PRO A 335 -9.27 -33.00 19.93
CA PRO A 335 -8.50 -33.39 21.12
C PRO A 335 -6.97 -33.25 20.94
N GLY A 336 -6.47 -33.16 19.70
CA GLY A 336 -5.02 -33.10 19.43
C GLY A 336 -4.31 -34.41 19.78
N ASP A 337 -2.98 -34.43 19.71
CA ASP A 337 -2.20 -35.68 19.77
C ASP A 337 -2.11 -36.33 21.17
N GLN A 338 -2.42 -35.58 22.23
CA GLN A 338 -2.38 -36.05 23.62
C GLN A 338 -3.80 -36.29 24.13
N LEU A 339 -4.32 -37.50 23.90
CA LEU A 339 -5.65 -37.92 24.38
C LEU A 339 -5.62 -38.17 25.90
N SER A 340 -6.03 -37.16 26.67
CA SER A 340 -6.37 -37.33 28.09
C SER A 340 -7.77 -37.96 28.26
N VAL A 341 -8.02 -38.61 29.40
CA VAL A 341 -9.37 -39.13 29.75
C VAL A 341 -10.41 -38.01 29.72
N LYS A 342 -10.04 -36.78 30.11
CA LYS A 342 -10.91 -35.60 30.07
C LYS A 342 -11.25 -35.17 28.63
N SER A 343 -10.32 -35.23 27.69
CA SER A 343 -10.60 -34.98 26.26
C SER A 343 -11.43 -36.09 25.63
N LEU A 344 -11.20 -37.36 26.01
CA LEU A 344 -12.00 -38.49 25.54
C LEU A 344 -13.46 -38.42 26.05
N MET A 345 -13.65 -38.05 27.33
CA MET A 345 -14.96 -37.75 27.90
C MET A 345 -15.60 -36.51 27.26
N GLY A 346 -14.81 -35.47 26.97
CA GLY A 346 -15.26 -34.26 26.28
C GLY A 346 -15.72 -34.54 24.84
N MET A 347 -15.04 -35.44 24.12
CA MET A 347 -15.46 -35.92 22.80
C MET A 347 -16.73 -36.78 22.87
N LEU A 348 -16.86 -37.65 23.87
CA LEU A 348 -18.10 -38.41 24.07
C LEU A 348 -19.27 -37.47 24.44
N ALA A 349 -19.01 -36.41 25.21
CA ALA A 349 -19.98 -35.38 25.54
C ALA A 349 -20.32 -34.45 24.37
N SER A 350 -19.39 -34.24 23.43
CA SER A 350 -19.66 -33.49 22.20
C SER A 350 -20.59 -34.26 21.25
N VAL A 351 -20.73 -35.58 21.37
CA VAL A 351 -21.75 -36.36 20.63
C VAL A 351 -23.11 -36.41 21.36
N SER A 352 -23.27 -35.71 22.49
CA SER A 352 -24.52 -35.73 23.27
C SER A 352 -25.69 -35.02 22.55
N PRO A 353 -26.96 -35.40 22.83
CA PRO A 353 -28.15 -34.75 22.27
C PRO A 353 -28.19 -33.23 22.48
N ASN A 354 -27.57 -32.74 23.57
CA ASN A 354 -27.44 -31.31 23.87
C ASN A 354 -26.54 -30.56 22.88
N LEU A 355 -25.51 -31.20 22.30
CA LEU A 355 -24.71 -30.57 21.24
C LEU A 355 -25.47 -30.52 19.92
N ILE A 356 -26.23 -31.57 19.56
CA ILE A 356 -27.11 -31.54 18.37
C ILE A 356 -28.16 -30.43 18.50
N GLN A 357 -28.69 -30.19 19.70
CA GLN A 357 -29.60 -29.07 19.96
C GLN A 357 -28.89 -27.70 19.97
N THR A 358 -27.63 -27.65 20.42
CA THR A 358 -26.76 -26.46 20.35
C THR A 358 -26.36 -26.12 18.91
N LEU A 359 -26.15 -27.12 18.05
CA LEU A 359 -25.93 -26.95 16.62
C LEU A 359 -27.17 -26.35 15.96
N LYS A 360 -28.38 -26.81 16.32
CA LYS A 360 -29.65 -26.27 15.80
C LYS A 360 -29.94 -24.82 16.20
N GLY A 361 -29.23 -24.27 17.20
CA GLY A 361 -29.40 -22.92 17.74
C GLY A 361 -28.09 -22.19 18.02
N TYR A 362 -27.05 -22.49 17.25
CA TYR A 362 -25.68 -22.08 17.58
C TYR A 362 -25.50 -20.57 17.71
N GLU A 363 -26.16 -19.79 16.84
CA GLU A 363 -26.11 -18.33 16.89
C GLU A 363 -26.68 -17.79 18.21
N ALA A 364 -27.84 -18.30 18.63
CA ALA A 364 -28.43 -17.94 19.92
C ALA A 364 -27.55 -18.37 21.10
N TYR A 365 -26.92 -19.55 21.02
CA TYR A 365 -25.94 -20.01 22.01
C TYR A 365 -24.72 -19.09 22.09
N ALA A 366 -24.11 -18.77 20.95
CA ALA A 366 -22.93 -17.92 20.83
C ALA A 366 -23.22 -16.53 21.39
N ARG A 367 -24.38 -15.95 21.04
CA ARG A 367 -24.87 -14.66 21.58
C ARG A 367 -25.09 -14.71 23.09
N LYS A 368 -25.74 -15.76 23.61
CA LYS A 368 -25.96 -15.95 25.06
C LYS A 368 -24.65 -16.09 25.83
N LYS A 369 -23.62 -16.67 25.22
CA LYS A 369 -22.27 -16.81 25.79
C LYS A 369 -21.36 -15.61 25.54
N GLY A 370 -21.79 -14.62 24.74
CA GLY A 370 -21.00 -13.45 24.41
C GLY A 370 -19.79 -13.73 23.51
N LEU A 371 -19.85 -14.77 22.67
CA LEU A 371 -18.78 -15.13 21.73
C LEU A 371 -18.74 -14.14 20.54
N CYS A 372 -17.55 -13.85 20.01
CA CYS A 372 -17.39 -12.92 18.88
C CYS A 372 -18.01 -11.52 19.13
N LYS A 373 -18.08 -11.10 20.39
CA LYS A 373 -18.70 -9.84 20.80
C LYS A 373 -17.79 -8.62 20.64
N VAL A 374 -16.49 -8.78 20.89
CA VAL A 374 -15.53 -7.67 21.05
C VAL A 374 -14.70 -7.49 19.78
N VAL A 375 -14.53 -6.24 19.37
CA VAL A 375 -13.75 -5.82 18.20
C VAL A 375 -12.48 -5.08 18.61
N LEU A 376 -11.41 -5.20 17.82
CA LEU A 376 -10.20 -4.40 17.95
C LEU A 376 -10.26 -3.17 17.03
N ALA A 377 -10.47 -2.00 17.62
CA ALA A 377 -10.66 -0.72 16.93
C ALA A 377 -9.59 -0.40 15.87
N GLY A 378 -8.31 -0.48 16.25
CA GLY A 378 -7.18 -0.09 15.40
C GLY A 378 -6.90 -1.03 14.24
N GLN A 379 -7.67 -2.11 14.11
CA GLN A 379 -7.54 -3.12 13.05
C GLN A 379 -8.87 -3.41 12.37
N SER A 380 -9.84 -2.49 12.48
CA SER A 380 -11.18 -2.66 11.95
C SER A 380 -11.55 -1.52 11.03
N PHE A 381 -11.94 -1.86 9.80
CA PHE A 381 -12.07 -0.91 8.71
C PHE A 381 -13.39 -1.07 7.96
N VAL A 382 -13.84 0.02 7.37
CA VAL A 382 -14.94 0.06 6.40
C VAL A 382 -14.47 0.70 5.12
N ARG A 383 -14.84 0.12 3.97
CA ARG A 383 -14.52 0.67 2.66
C ARG A 383 -15.55 1.72 2.26
N LEU A 384 -15.10 2.94 2.00
CA LEU A 384 -15.95 4.07 1.54
C LEU A 384 -15.25 4.80 0.38
N ASN A 385 -15.98 5.67 -0.33
CA ASN A 385 -15.39 6.49 -1.39
C ASN A 385 -14.30 7.43 -0.86
N ASN A 386 -13.24 7.64 -1.64
CA ASN A 386 -12.25 8.68 -1.33
C ASN A 386 -12.90 10.08 -1.51
N PRO A 387 -12.96 10.92 -0.45
CA PRO A 387 -13.79 12.13 -0.44
C PRO A 387 -13.28 13.24 -1.35
N ILE A 388 -11.99 13.21 -1.68
CA ILE A 388 -11.27 14.28 -2.39
C ILE A 388 -10.77 13.86 -3.78
N TYR A 389 -11.17 12.67 -4.26
CA TYR A 389 -10.77 12.11 -5.55
C TYR A 389 -9.23 12.07 -5.73
N LYS A 390 -8.53 11.70 -4.66
CA LYS A 390 -7.06 11.65 -4.61
C LYS A 390 -6.61 10.51 -3.71
N LYS A 391 -6.92 9.28 -4.11
CA LYS A 391 -6.41 8.07 -3.44
C LYS A 391 -4.95 7.89 -3.83
N LEU A 392 -4.07 7.64 -2.86
CA LEU A 392 -2.66 7.36 -3.12
C LEU A 392 -2.49 5.91 -3.59
N GLY A 393 -1.68 5.70 -4.63
CA GLY A 393 -1.31 4.37 -5.15
C GLY A 393 -0.03 3.81 -4.55
N GLY A 394 0.71 4.61 -3.79
CA GLY A 394 2.01 4.24 -3.21
C GLY A 394 3.17 4.30 -4.20
N GLY A 395 2.91 4.54 -5.49
CA GLY A 395 3.92 4.68 -6.53
C GLY A 395 4.52 6.08 -6.60
N LEU A 396 5.51 6.25 -7.48
CA LEU A 396 6.16 7.55 -7.70
C LEU A 396 5.81 8.17 -9.05
N ARG A 397 5.86 9.50 -9.11
CA ARG A 397 5.90 10.26 -10.36
C ARG A 397 6.80 11.48 -10.23
N VAL A 398 7.28 11.99 -11.36
CA VAL A 398 8.14 13.17 -11.39
C VAL A 398 7.29 14.42 -11.15
N LYS A 399 7.61 15.17 -10.09
CA LYS A 399 6.99 16.45 -9.77
C LYS A 399 7.66 17.61 -10.51
N GLN A 400 8.98 17.57 -10.59
CA GLN A 400 9.76 18.68 -11.13
C GLN A 400 11.12 18.19 -11.64
N VAL A 401 11.56 18.76 -12.77
CA VAL A 401 12.93 18.64 -13.27
C VAL A 401 13.51 20.03 -13.41
N THR A 402 14.67 20.28 -12.80
CA THR A 402 15.38 21.55 -12.90
C THR A 402 16.79 21.38 -13.39
N ILE A 403 17.27 22.34 -14.16
CA ILE A 403 18.63 22.47 -14.62
C ILE A 403 19.18 23.75 -14.02
N GLU A 404 20.27 23.61 -13.29
CA GLU A 404 21.04 24.70 -12.69
C GLU A 404 22.34 24.86 -13.47
N ASP A 405 22.62 26.09 -13.89
CA ASP A 405 23.95 26.46 -14.38
C ASP A 405 24.86 26.92 -13.23
N ASN A 406 26.15 27.08 -13.53
CA ASN A 406 27.17 27.61 -12.61
C ASN A 406 27.75 28.93 -13.15
N TRP A 407 26.94 29.78 -13.79
CA TRP A 407 27.44 31.04 -14.36
C TRP A 407 28.03 31.98 -13.31
N ASP A 408 27.50 31.95 -12.08
CA ASP A 408 28.04 32.70 -10.95
C ASP A 408 29.49 32.29 -10.63
N VAL A 409 29.78 30.99 -10.61
CA VAL A 409 31.14 30.49 -10.39
C VAL A 409 32.05 30.84 -11.56
N MET A 410 31.58 30.67 -12.81
CA MET A 410 32.39 30.92 -14.00
C MET A 410 32.72 32.39 -14.24
N THR A 411 31.87 33.31 -13.76
CA THR A 411 32.02 34.76 -13.98
C THR A 411 32.52 35.50 -12.76
N GLY A 412 32.94 34.80 -11.70
CA GLY A 412 33.37 35.45 -10.45
C GLY A 412 32.25 36.29 -9.81
N ALA A 413 31.03 35.76 -9.81
CA ALA A 413 29.79 36.37 -9.33
C ALA A 413 29.27 37.59 -10.12
N GLN A 414 29.78 37.85 -11.33
CA GLN A 414 29.24 38.90 -12.20
C GLN A 414 27.86 38.55 -12.79
N MET A 415 27.61 37.27 -13.04
CA MET A 415 26.30 36.75 -13.44
C MET A 415 25.69 35.93 -12.31
N LYS A 416 24.35 35.96 -12.20
CA LYS A 416 23.65 35.12 -11.21
C LYS A 416 23.47 33.71 -11.76
N LYS A 417 23.61 32.72 -10.88
CA LYS A 417 23.14 31.36 -11.11
C LYS A 417 21.70 31.39 -11.60
N THR A 418 21.43 30.72 -12.71
CA THR A 418 20.09 30.61 -13.25
C THR A 418 19.58 29.17 -13.17
N THR A 419 18.28 29.06 -12.90
CA THR A 419 17.57 27.79 -12.83
C THR A 419 16.45 27.79 -13.85
N TYR A 420 16.46 26.75 -14.68
CA TYR A 420 15.43 26.48 -15.69
C TYR A 420 14.81 25.13 -15.36
N GLY A 421 13.57 24.89 -15.80
CA GLY A 421 12.94 23.62 -15.49
C GLY A 421 11.46 23.58 -15.77
N GLN A 422 10.93 22.38 -15.59
CA GLN A 422 9.53 22.05 -15.79
C GLN A 422 8.96 21.49 -14.50
N GLN A 423 7.77 21.94 -14.15
CA GLN A 423 6.92 21.38 -13.11
C GLN A 423 5.76 20.64 -13.78
N TYR A 424 5.43 19.46 -13.26
CA TYR A 424 4.35 18.61 -13.73
C TYR A 424 3.19 18.66 -12.74
N ASP A 425 1.97 18.84 -13.26
CA ASP A 425 0.74 18.86 -12.48
C ASP A 425 -0.24 17.81 -13.02
N TYR A 426 -0.50 16.80 -12.21
CA TYR A 426 -1.31 15.62 -12.52
C TYR A 426 -2.74 15.77 -12.01
N THR A 427 -3.29 16.98 -12.12
CA THR A 427 -4.66 17.27 -11.68
C THR A 427 -5.54 17.72 -12.83
N THR A 428 -6.83 17.47 -12.68
CA THR A 428 -7.86 17.97 -13.58
C THR A 428 -9.00 18.59 -12.79
N THR A 429 -9.88 19.31 -13.47
CA THR A 429 -11.07 19.91 -12.87
C THR A 429 -12.29 19.17 -13.39
N THR A 430 -13.14 18.69 -12.49
CA THR A 430 -14.43 18.09 -12.82
C THR A 430 -15.54 18.77 -12.04
N MET A 431 -16.77 18.67 -12.55
CA MET A 431 -17.95 19.18 -11.86
C MET A 431 -18.44 18.13 -10.87
N VAL A 432 -18.27 18.37 -9.58
CA VAL A 432 -18.86 17.55 -8.52
C VAL A 432 -20.04 18.34 -7.96
N ASN A 433 -21.26 17.89 -8.24
CA ASN A 433 -22.52 18.55 -7.84
C ASN A 433 -22.59 20.04 -8.25
N GLY A 434 -22.23 20.33 -9.50
CA GLY A 434 -22.25 21.71 -10.02
C GLY A 434 -21.10 22.59 -9.53
N VAL A 435 -20.17 22.05 -8.73
CA VAL A 435 -18.99 22.77 -8.24
C VAL A 435 -17.73 22.27 -8.95
N ALA A 436 -16.99 23.20 -9.55
CA ALA A 436 -15.70 22.91 -10.15
C ALA A 436 -14.71 22.47 -9.06
N THR A 437 -14.36 21.18 -9.06
CA THR A 437 -13.51 20.55 -8.06
C THR A 437 -12.23 20.07 -8.71
N ARG A 438 -11.08 20.46 -8.14
CA ARG A 438 -9.77 19.97 -8.55
C ARG A 438 -9.54 18.57 -7.98
N ILE A 439 -9.32 17.61 -8.85
CA ILE A 439 -9.14 16.19 -8.53
C ILE A 439 -7.84 15.66 -9.12
N SER A 440 -7.43 14.45 -8.73
CA SER A 440 -6.39 13.73 -9.48
C SER A 440 -6.85 13.49 -10.92
N SER A 441 -5.95 13.69 -11.90
CA SER A 441 -6.18 13.24 -13.28
C SER A 441 -5.91 11.75 -13.47
N GLY A 442 -5.44 11.08 -12.40
CA GLY A 442 -5.08 9.67 -12.38
C GLY A 442 -6.29 8.74 -12.44
N VAL A 443 -6.15 7.67 -13.21
CA VAL A 443 -7.11 6.58 -13.35
C VAL A 443 -6.34 5.27 -13.26
N ALA A 444 -6.70 4.43 -12.29
CA ALA A 444 -6.17 3.08 -12.19
C ALA A 444 -6.82 2.18 -13.25
N THR A 445 -6.00 1.46 -14.03
CA THR A 445 -6.47 0.41 -14.95
C THR A 445 -7.17 -0.70 -14.17
N TYR A 446 -6.62 -1.04 -13.02
CA TYR A 446 -7.18 -1.91 -11.99
C TYR A 446 -6.37 -1.76 -10.70
N GLU A 447 -6.88 -2.23 -9.57
CA GLU A 447 -6.12 -2.32 -8.32
C GLU A 447 -5.49 -3.72 -8.17
N PRO A 448 -4.39 -3.89 -7.40
CA PRO A 448 -3.74 -5.19 -7.25
C PRO A 448 -4.69 -6.29 -6.76
N SER A 449 -4.77 -7.41 -7.48
CA SER A 449 -5.71 -8.51 -7.20
C SER A 449 -5.46 -9.20 -5.86
N LEU A 450 -4.24 -9.18 -5.35
CA LEU A 450 -3.96 -9.59 -3.97
C LEU A 450 -4.13 -8.38 -3.06
N GLY A 451 -5.11 -8.43 -2.15
CA GLY A 451 -5.40 -7.30 -1.25
C GLY A 451 -6.16 -6.15 -1.94
N ASN A 452 -6.98 -6.48 -2.94
CA ASN A 452 -7.98 -5.65 -3.61
C ASN A 452 -9.21 -5.31 -2.75
N ASP A 453 -9.11 -5.45 -1.42
CA ASP A 453 -10.22 -5.20 -0.50
C ASP A 453 -10.83 -3.80 -0.68
N GLU A 454 -10.02 -2.80 -1.06
CA GLU A 454 -10.43 -1.41 -1.32
C GLU A 454 -11.03 -1.17 -2.72
N ASN A 455 -11.02 -2.17 -3.60
CA ASN A 455 -11.40 -1.99 -5.00
C ASN A 455 -12.92 -1.80 -5.14
N PRO A 456 -13.40 -0.73 -5.80
CA PRO A 456 -14.83 -0.46 -5.96
C PRO A 456 -15.57 -1.46 -6.85
N PHE A 457 -14.86 -2.32 -7.58
CA PHE A 457 -15.48 -3.41 -8.35
C PHE A 457 -15.89 -4.59 -7.47
N HIS A 458 -15.25 -4.78 -6.31
CA HIS A 458 -15.54 -5.87 -5.38
C HIS A 458 -16.87 -5.67 -4.69
N ILE A 459 -17.91 -6.34 -5.17
CA ILE A 459 -19.25 -6.27 -4.58
C ILE A 459 -19.83 -7.67 -4.46
N PRO A 460 -20.66 -7.95 -3.44
CA PRO A 460 -21.21 -9.28 -3.25
C PRO A 460 -22.28 -9.54 -4.32
N PHE A 461 -22.06 -10.56 -5.15
CA PHE A 461 -23.07 -11.09 -6.06
C PHE A 461 -23.97 -12.06 -5.33
N ARG A 462 -25.19 -11.58 -5.02
CA ARG A 462 -26.30 -12.31 -4.39
C ARG A 462 -25.92 -12.98 -3.07
N LEU A 463 -26.54 -12.54 -1.98
CA LEU A 463 -26.43 -13.25 -0.71
C LEU A 463 -27.27 -14.53 -0.78
N TYR A 464 -26.61 -15.68 -0.76
CA TYR A 464 -27.24 -16.99 -0.68
C TYR A 464 -27.40 -17.35 0.79
N THR A 465 -28.59 -17.83 1.15
CA THR A 465 -28.82 -18.50 2.43
C THR A 465 -28.83 -19.99 2.17
N GLU A 466 -27.79 -20.69 2.59
CA GLU A 466 -27.79 -22.14 2.59
C GLU A 466 -28.16 -22.66 3.98
N SER A 467 -29.06 -23.65 4.00
CA SER A 467 -29.39 -24.40 5.21
C SER A 467 -29.52 -25.86 4.78
N GLU A 468 -28.60 -26.73 5.23
CA GLU A 468 -28.58 -28.16 4.90
C GLU A 468 -29.72 -28.97 5.58
N GLY A 469 -30.81 -28.30 5.94
CA GLY A 469 -32.02 -28.89 6.51
C GLY A 469 -32.80 -27.88 7.36
N ILE A 470 -34.10 -28.12 7.58
CA ILE A 470 -35.06 -27.21 8.25
C ILE A 470 -34.58 -26.68 9.64
N ARG A 471 -33.56 -27.31 10.24
CA ARG A 471 -33.02 -26.95 11.57
C ARG A 471 -31.50 -26.75 11.60
N ALA A 472 -30.82 -26.74 10.45
CA ALA A 472 -29.40 -26.42 10.39
C ALA A 472 -29.19 -24.89 10.47
N PRO A 473 -28.10 -24.41 11.07
CA PRO A 473 -27.78 -22.99 11.03
C PRO A 473 -27.72 -22.46 9.59
N THR A 474 -28.22 -21.25 9.37
CA THR A 474 -28.12 -20.60 8.07
C THR A 474 -26.68 -20.16 7.84
N ASN A 475 -26.13 -20.49 6.68
CA ASN A 475 -24.90 -19.91 6.16
C ASN A 475 -25.28 -18.76 5.23
N TYR A 476 -24.75 -17.57 5.50
CA TYR A 476 -24.80 -16.44 4.57
C TYR A 476 -23.54 -16.51 3.71
N MET A 477 -23.71 -16.90 2.45
CA MET A 477 -22.64 -17.01 1.47
C MET A 477 -22.84 -16.00 0.35
N TYR A 478 -21.74 -15.59 -0.28
CA TYR A 478 -21.78 -14.73 -1.45
C TYR A 478 -20.59 -15.08 -2.35
N ALA A 479 -20.78 -14.91 -3.66
CA ALA A 479 -19.66 -14.75 -4.57
C ALA A 479 -19.33 -13.25 -4.68
N GLU A 480 -18.09 -12.89 -5.01
CA GLU A 480 -17.74 -11.51 -5.32
C GLU A 480 -17.71 -11.28 -6.83
N GLU A 481 -18.32 -10.17 -7.26
CA GLU A 481 -18.04 -9.56 -8.56
C GLU A 481 -16.78 -8.69 -8.47
N PRO A 482 -16.04 -8.49 -9.57
CA PRO A 482 -16.32 -9.01 -10.91
C PRO A 482 -15.89 -10.47 -11.05
N PHE A 483 -16.70 -11.26 -11.76
CA PHE A 483 -16.30 -12.63 -12.10
C PHE A 483 -15.09 -12.64 -13.02
N ALA A 484 -14.22 -13.63 -12.82
CA ALA A 484 -12.99 -13.80 -13.61
C ALA A 484 -12.13 -12.52 -13.64
N GLU A 485 -11.84 -12.00 -12.45
CA GLU A 485 -10.95 -10.86 -12.20
C GLU A 485 -9.60 -10.97 -12.94
N THR A 486 -9.15 -12.19 -13.27
CA THR A 486 -7.95 -12.45 -14.07
C THR A 486 -7.97 -11.87 -15.49
N PHE A 487 -9.14 -11.49 -16.03
CA PHE A 487 -9.24 -10.80 -17.32
C PHE A 487 -9.04 -9.28 -17.22
N PHE A 488 -9.00 -8.72 -16.01
CA PHE A 488 -8.68 -7.31 -15.83
C PHE A 488 -7.20 -7.05 -16.13
N PRO A 489 -6.87 -5.85 -16.64
CA PRO A 489 -5.48 -5.49 -16.91
C PRO A 489 -4.67 -5.46 -15.61
N SER A 490 -3.35 -5.62 -15.74
CA SER A 490 -2.44 -5.46 -14.61
C SER A 490 -2.62 -4.09 -13.94
N PRO A 491 -2.44 -4.02 -12.61
CA PRO A 491 -2.64 -2.79 -11.85
C PRO A 491 -1.61 -1.73 -12.27
N MET A 492 -2.11 -0.56 -12.67
CA MET A 492 -1.30 0.59 -13.08
C MET A 492 -2.12 1.88 -12.95
N VAL A 493 -1.47 2.98 -12.57
CA VAL A 493 -2.09 4.31 -12.59
C VAL A 493 -1.67 5.06 -13.86
N GLY A 494 -2.63 5.40 -14.72
CA GLY A 494 -2.44 6.28 -15.87
C GLY A 494 -3.01 7.68 -15.61
N TYR A 495 -2.62 8.68 -16.41
CA TYR A 495 -3.09 10.07 -16.24
C TYR A 495 -3.83 10.56 -17.48
N SER A 496 -5.07 11.03 -17.29
CA SER A 496 -5.86 11.67 -18.34
C SER A 496 -5.31 13.04 -18.75
N LYS A 497 -4.57 13.70 -17.86
CA LYS A 497 -3.99 15.02 -18.08
C LYS A 497 -2.70 15.20 -17.28
N VAL A 498 -1.65 15.67 -17.94
CA VAL A 498 -0.42 16.14 -17.30
C VAL A 498 -0.15 17.55 -17.81
N ALA A 499 -0.30 18.55 -16.95
CA ALA A 499 0.03 19.93 -17.30
C ALA A 499 1.51 20.18 -17.02
N VAL A 500 2.23 20.63 -18.04
CA VAL A 500 3.66 20.98 -17.96
C VAL A 500 3.78 22.49 -17.90
N GLN A 501 4.46 23.00 -16.88
CA GLN A 501 4.63 24.44 -16.67
C GLN A 501 6.09 24.77 -16.40
N THR A 502 6.55 25.93 -16.83
CA THR A 502 7.87 26.44 -16.44
C THR A 502 7.91 26.75 -14.94
N ILE A 503 9.05 26.54 -14.30
CA ILE A 503 9.26 26.93 -12.89
C ILE A 503 9.28 28.46 -12.70
N ASN A 504 9.54 29.23 -13.77
CA ASN A 504 9.66 30.68 -13.74
C ASN A 504 8.32 31.38 -14.05
N LYS A 505 7.29 31.17 -13.21
CA LYS A 505 5.91 31.70 -13.42
C LYS A 505 5.79 33.22 -13.26
N THR A 506 6.68 33.84 -12.48
CA THR A 506 6.54 35.22 -12.00
C THR A 506 7.44 36.24 -12.68
N LYS A 507 8.30 35.84 -13.63
CA LYS A 507 9.00 36.83 -14.47
C LYS A 507 7.98 37.39 -15.47
N LYS A 508 7.29 38.47 -15.08
CA LYS A 508 6.67 39.37 -16.05
C LYS A 508 7.70 39.63 -17.14
N ILE A 509 7.34 39.32 -18.38
CA ILE A 509 8.04 39.84 -19.55
C ILE A 509 7.89 41.35 -19.41
N GLY A 510 8.95 42.02 -18.96
CA GLY A 510 9.04 43.46 -19.08
C GLY A 510 8.90 43.76 -20.56
N SER A 511 7.84 44.49 -20.90
CA SER A 511 7.63 45.04 -22.25
C SER A 511 8.92 45.74 -22.67
N ARG A 512 9.67 45.11 -23.58
CA ARG A 512 10.65 45.83 -24.38
C ARG A 512 9.87 46.44 -25.54
N LEU A 513 9.53 47.72 -25.38
CA LEU A 513 9.38 48.65 -26.51
C LEU A 513 10.74 48.81 -27.18
#